data_AF-A0A8C7Y471-F1
#
_entry.id   AF-A0A8C7Y471-F1
#
_cell.length_a   1.000
_cell.length_b   1.000
_cell.length_c   1.000
_cell.angle_alpha   90.00
_cell.angle_beta   90.00
_cell.angle_gamma   90.00
#
_symmetry.space_group_name_H-M   'P 1'
#
loop_
_entity.id
_entity.type
_entity.pdbx_description
1 polymer ?
#
loop_
_entity_poly.entity_id
_entity_poly.type
_entity_poly.pdbx_seq_one_letter_code
_entity_poly.pdbx_strand_id
1 'polypeptide(L)' 'MISKQKNGIENVRVALQMEDGSRLQDSFGCGRSLWELITHFSSIRCVKAFY' A
#
# COMPACT_ATOMS: atom_id res chain seq x y z
N MET A 1 -3.27 -20.84 -15.50
CA MET A 1 -3.49 -20.35 -14.12
C MET A 1 -4.64 -19.37 -14.16
N ILE A 2 -5.72 -19.63 -13.41
CA ILE A 2 -6.94 -18.83 -13.49
C ILE A 2 -6.74 -17.55 -12.66
N SER A 3 -6.74 -16.39 -13.32
CA SER A 3 -6.72 -15.09 -12.66
C SER A 3 -8.10 -14.87 -12.07
N LYS A 4 -8.24 -15.06 -10.75
CA LYS A 4 -9.49 -14.85 -10.02
C LYS A 4 -9.86 -13.35 -10.11
N GLN A 5 -10.66 -12.97 -11.11
CA GLN A 5 -11.17 -11.61 -11.26
C GLN A 5 -12.19 -11.37 -10.13
N LYS A 6 -11.75 -10.66 -9.10
CA LYS A 6 -12.59 -10.27 -7.97
C LYS A 6 -13.53 -9.17 -8.43
N ASN A 7 -14.78 -9.57 -8.66
CA ASN A 7 -16.03 -8.82 -8.51
C ASN A 7 -15.90 -7.30 -8.24
N GLY A 8 -16.20 -6.48 -9.25
CA GLY A 8 -16.99 -5.24 -9.12
C GLY A 8 -16.49 -4.08 -8.26
N ILE A 9 -15.23 -4.05 -7.82
CA ILE A 9 -14.62 -2.88 -7.20
C ILE A 9 -13.34 -2.62 -7.99
N GLU A 10 -13.26 -1.48 -8.66
CA GLU A 10 -12.03 -1.08 -9.34
C GLU A 10 -10.92 -1.04 -8.27
N ASN A 11 -9.87 -1.84 -8.44
CA ASN A 11 -8.77 -1.93 -7.50
C ASN A 11 -7.48 -1.54 -8.21
N VAL A 12 -6.72 -0.62 -7.62
CA VAL A 12 -5.38 -0.23 -8.07
C VAL A 12 -4.33 -0.95 -7.23
N ARG A 13 -3.25 -1.39 -7.87
CA ARG A 13 -2.08 -1.91 -7.18
C ARG A 13 -1.06 -0.80 -7.01
N VAL A 14 -0.58 -0.61 -5.79
CA VAL A 14 0.41 0.41 -5.45
C VAL A 14 1.65 -0.30 -4.93
N ALA A 15 2.82 0.14 -5.39
CA ALA A 15 4.10 -0.33 -4.88
C ALA A 15 4.94 0.85 -4.41
N LEU A 16 5.41 0.77 -3.16
CA LEU A 16 6.32 1.71 -2.54
C LEU A 16 7.74 1.12 -2.58
N GLN A 17 8.64 1.86 -3.21
CA GLN A 17 10.07 1.56 -3.24
C GLN A 17 10.73 2.25 -2.06
N MET A 18 11.40 1.47 -1.22
CA MET A 18 12.15 1.97 -0.06
C MET A 18 13.59 2.28 -0.47
N GLU A 19 14.25 3.13 0.32
CA GLU A 19 15.65 3.54 0.11
C GLU A 19 16.63 2.37 0.23
N ASP A 20 16.33 1.38 1.08
CA ASP A 20 17.11 0.15 1.23
C ASP A 20 16.95 -0.83 0.03
N GLY A 21 16.20 -0.43 -0.99
CA GLY A 21 15.90 -1.25 -2.17
C GLY A 21 14.74 -2.23 -1.97
N SER A 22 14.17 -2.34 -0.77
CA SER A 22 13.01 -3.17 -0.53
C SER A 22 11.74 -2.59 -1.17
N ARG A 23 10.78 -3.45 -1.52
CA ARG A 23 9.55 -3.07 -2.20
C ARG A 23 8.34 -3.54 -1.39
N LEU A 24 7.53 -2.60 -0.94
CA LEU A 24 6.23 -2.87 -0.34
C LEU A 24 5.16 -2.72 -1.41
N GLN A 25 4.20 -3.63 -1.49
CA GLN A 25 3.12 -3.53 -2.48
C GLN A 25 1.82 -4.08 -1.93
N ASP A 26 0.72 -3.41 -2.28
CA ASP A 26 -0.63 -3.85 -1.91
C ASP A 26 -1.68 -3.39 -2.94
N SER A 27 -2.90 -3.90 -2.83
CA SER A 27 -4.04 -3.55 -3.68
C SER A 27 -5.08 -2.76 -2.89
N PHE A 28 -5.54 -1.66 -3.47
CA PHE A 28 -6.46 -0.72 -2.85
C PHE A 28 -7.64 -0.44 -3.77
N GLY A 29 -8.82 -0.22 -3.20
CA GLY A 29 -9.97 0.23 -3.98
C GLY A 29 -9.76 1.63 -4.56
N CYS A 30 -10.26 1.86 -5.78
CA CYS A 30 -10.35 3.16 -6.40
C CYS A 30 -11.28 4.05 -5.54
N GLY A 31 -10.71 5.06 -4.89
CA GLY A 31 -11.42 5.91 -3.92
C GLY A 31 -10.63 6.16 -2.63
N ARG A 32 -9.51 5.44 -2.43
CA ARG A 32 -8.54 5.75 -1.37
C ARG A 32 -7.71 6.98 -1.73
N SER A 33 -7.46 7.84 -0.74
CA SER A 33 -6.54 8.97 -0.85
C SER A 33 -5.08 8.50 -0.79
N LEU A 34 -4.17 9.26 -1.43
CA LEU A 34 -2.73 8.99 -1.38
C LEU A 34 -2.20 8.88 0.06
N TRP A 35 -2.73 9.70 0.97
CA TRP A 35 -2.34 9.66 2.39
C TRP A 35 -2.72 8.35 3.09
N GLU A 36 -3.91 7.80 2.81
CA GLU A 36 -4.32 6.48 3.31
C GLU A 36 -3.43 5.36 2.77
N LEU A 37 -3.01 5.46 1.50
CA LEU A 37 -2.09 4.50 0.88
C LEU A 37 -0.71 4.53 1.54
N ILE A 38 -0.19 5.73 1.79
CA ILE A 38 1.12 5.97 2.40
C ILE A 38 1.11 5.48 3.86
N THR A 39 0.12 5.90 4.66
CA THR A 39 0.03 5.52 6.09
C THR A 39 -0.30 4.04 6.34
N HIS A 40 -0.75 3.30 5.32
CA HIS A 40 -0.93 1.86 5.38
C HIS A 40 0.41 1.12 5.60
N PHE A 41 1.48 1.58 4.96
CA PHE A 41 2.80 0.99 5.12
C PHE A 41 3.40 1.39 6.47
N SER A 42 3.59 0.42 7.36
CA SER A 42 4.01 0.65 8.76
C SER A 42 5.31 1.43 8.89
N SER A 43 6.19 1.38 7.88
CA SER A 43 7.48 2.08 7.84
C SER A 43 7.36 3.60 7.83
N ILE A 44 6.18 4.16 7.50
CA ILE A 44 5.93 5.61 7.44
C ILE A 44 5.28 6.13 8.72
N ARG A 45 4.80 5.23 9.59
CA ARG A 45 4.43 5.61 10.94
C ARG A 45 5.74 5.85 11.67
N CYS A 46 6.20 7.11 11.73
CA CYS A 46 7.24 7.53 12.65
C CYS A 46 6.84 7.02 14.04
N VAL A 47 7.36 5.86 14.44
CA VAL A 47 7.32 5.44 15.83
C VAL A 47 8.15 6.50 16.52
N LYS A 48 7.43 7.37 17.21
CA LYS A 48 7.98 8.35 18.12
C LYS A 48 8.72 7.52 19.17
N ALA A 49 9.99 7.24 18.92
CA ALA A 49 10.89 6.68 19.89
C ALA A 49 11.17 7.81 20.87
N PHE A 50 10.23 8.04 21.79
CA PHE A 50 10.51 8.74 23.02
C PHE A 50 11.18 7.73 23.95
N TYR A 51 12.50 7.81 24.05
CA TYR A 51 13.29 7.43 25.22
C TYR A 51 14.39 8.48 25.39
#